data_AF-A0A945CKQ0-F1
#
_entry.id   AF-A0A945CKQ0-F1
#
_cell.length_a   1.000
_cell.length_b   1.000
_cell.length_c   1.000
_cell.angle_alpha   90.00
_cell.angle_beta   90.00
_cell.angle_gamma   90.00
#
_symmetry.space_group_name_H-M   'P 1'
#
loop_
_entity.id
_entity.type
_entity.pdbx_description
1 polymer ?
#
loop_
_entity_poly.entity_id
_entity_poly.type
_entity_poly.pdbx_seq_one_letter_code
_entity_poly.pdbx_strand_id
1 'polypeptide(L)'
;MTDPRAPEEGIVAFPSNDHRPNSGLREGAISHAQVNESIRLASKTIVFGQQNRLRNGLLMEDDLLPRFHAGHDLVKFFYGGIRQIPEYLLDAILAAGISVTLVMDRDLLAFEDVRRHQSCHVGYTRKTIFMPEQVLTSAQGKGYDYWAISEVIIQEAWPLLDYLLILELIRRAQVRLHERVSLGYYFIKDTLRALNQHRQEVAENEENEFTLFYRRYADDFHSWTRGILDRDPYEMVDEIFDEYLERIWSEWKIDAITYAYSYPTYFSLDRDIVHPAAYELAEIQGLPLKPETVEEIIHDLCDVARFKVSRQIKTDPLLDQLIDAGGPGIEALAEAAAEEKATRRQFITADQHDGYATLAVFKKKLQQHSNTLPENLPGSISNDFNQLYDLSLLKKVHAELQRFRTLPERDQVESRDHLKELLFIIIGICRPDLDELQKQDMIDTPEHWIPSQELGKWLDLADHLLSDLPPQQTKTLLATILEKLDRHPLYHTLFREQARQLLGASDLSWGIDIRDQIELLFTLIPEQPYRLSSDPQALQNRFLKLQALRRSKPDADEQFDLIAAIFLRLDQTDDYADLLERLEPL
;
A
#
# COMPACT_ATOMS: atom_id res chain seq x y z
N MET A 1 10.41 52.31 42.21
CA MET A 1 9.38 51.70 43.08
C MET A 1 8.22 51.33 42.17
N THR A 2 8.27 50.11 41.64
CA THR A 2 7.24 49.49 40.80
C THR A 2 7.31 48.00 41.12
N ASP A 3 6.17 47.46 41.48
CA ASP A 3 5.95 46.14 42.08
C ASP A 3 6.28 44.99 41.10
N PRO A 4 7.17 44.04 41.45
CA PRO A 4 7.44 42.86 40.64
C PRO A 4 6.71 41.66 41.25
N ARG A 5 5.40 41.55 41.01
CA ARG A 5 4.61 40.35 41.34
C ARG A 5 3.27 40.33 40.60
N ALA A 6 3.33 40.12 39.30
CA ALA A 6 2.27 39.44 38.56
C ALA A 6 2.95 38.26 37.84
N PRO A 7 2.61 36.99 38.14
CA PRO A 7 3.04 35.90 37.29
C PRO A 7 2.27 36.03 35.98
N GLU A 8 2.99 36.20 34.88
CA GLU A 8 2.49 35.86 33.56
C GLU A 8 2.05 34.38 33.64
N GLU A 9 0.75 34.14 33.55
CA GLU A 9 0.19 32.82 33.28
C GLU A 9 0.62 32.41 31.87
N GLY A 10 1.86 31.95 31.76
CA GLY A 10 2.30 31.16 30.64
C GLY A 10 1.47 29.90 30.63
N ILE A 11 0.58 29.78 29.66
CA ILE A 11 0.01 28.49 29.25
C ILE A 11 1.22 27.59 28.99
N VAL A 12 1.47 26.68 29.92
CA VAL A 12 2.46 25.62 29.73
C VAL A 12 1.90 24.75 28.62
N ALA A 13 2.36 25.02 27.39
CA ALA A 13 2.18 24.12 26.27
C ALA A 13 2.86 22.81 26.66
N PHE A 14 2.07 21.82 27.06
CA PHE A 14 2.55 20.46 27.18
C PHE A 14 2.90 19.97 25.77
N PRO A 15 4.15 19.57 25.50
CA PRO A 15 4.48 18.90 24.26
C PRO A 15 3.65 17.63 24.11
N SER A 16 3.22 17.40 22.88
CA SER A 16 2.29 16.39 22.39
C SER A 16 2.89 14.97 22.40
N ASN A 17 3.34 14.46 23.54
CA ASN A 17 3.90 13.10 23.69
C ASN A 17 2.80 12.03 23.79
N ASP A 18 1.77 12.13 22.95
CA ASP A 18 0.78 11.06 22.82
C ASP A 18 1.27 10.09 21.72
N HIS A 19 1.94 9.03 22.16
CA HIS A 19 2.54 7.99 21.30
C HIS A 19 1.54 6.92 20.85
N ARG A 20 0.24 7.11 21.11
CA ARG A 20 -0.78 6.14 20.75
C ARG A 20 -0.84 5.87 19.25
N PRO A 21 -1.25 4.64 18.86
CA PRO A 21 -1.59 4.35 17.49
C PRO A 21 -2.64 5.34 17.00
N ASN A 22 -2.33 6.11 15.97
CA ASN A 22 -3.33 6.97 15.35
C ASN A 22 -4.28 6.10 14.52
N SER A 23 -5.58 6.22 14.74
CA SER A 23 -6.61 5.51 13.97
C SER A 23 -7.65 6.50 13.47
N GLY A 24 -8.30 6.17 12.37
CA GLY A 24 -9.06 7.13 11.58
C GLY A 24 -8.99 6.87 10.08
N LEU A 25 -9.93 7.47 9.36
CA LEU A 25 -9.82 7.66 7.93
C LEU A 25 -8.71 8.68 7.63
N ARG A 26 -7.54 8.17 7.25
CA ARG A 26 -6.30 8.94 7.07
C ARG A 26 -5.51 8.44 5.86
N GLU A 27 -4.66 9.32 5.38
CA GLU A 27 -3.65 9.06 4.35
C GLU A 27 -2.26 9.44 4.88
N GLY A 28 -1.28 8.59 4.60
CA GLY A 28 0.11 8.76 5.04
C GLY A 28 0.34 8.83 6.55
N ALA A 29 1.56 9.21 6.93
CA ALA A 29 2.00 9.26 8.32
C ALA A 29 1.56 10.55 9.00
N ILE A 30 0.48 10.49 9.77
CA ILE A 30 0.04 11.54 10.70
C ILE A 30 0.09 11.01 12.13
N SER A 31 0.65 11.80 13.05
CA SER A 31 0.68 11.42 14.46
C SER A 31 -0.66 11.68 15.15
N HIS A 32 -1.00 10.81 16.12
CA HIS A 32 -2.21 10.95 16.93
C HIS A 32 -2.25 12.31 17.65
N ALA A 33 -1.09 12.77 18.09
CA ALA A 33 -0.94 14.03 18.80
C ALA A 33 -1.23 15.26 17.93
N GLN A 34 -0.81 15.27 16.66
CA GLN A 34 -1.13 16.36 15.71
C GLN A 34 -2.64 16.51 15.53
N VAL A 35 -3.37 15.39 15.40
CA VAL A 35 -4.82 15.40 15.20
C VAL A 35 -5.54 15.87 16.46
N ASN A 36 -5.10 15.39 17.63
CA ASN A 36 -5.68 15.80 18.91
C ASN A 36 -5.51 17.29 19.18
N GLU A 37 -4.40 17.90 18.77
CA GLU A 37 -4.20 19.35 18.84
C GLU A 37 -5.26 20.09 18.01
N SER A 38 -5.45 19.67 16.76
CA SER A 38 -6.44 20.27 15.86
C SER A 38 -7.86 20.10 16.39
N ILE A 39 -8.19 18.91 16.90
CA ILE A 39 -9.48 18.63 17.52
C ILE A 39 -9.64 19.55 18.73
N ARG A 40 -8.67 19.63 19.64
CA ARG A 40 -8.76 20.42 20.90
C ARG A 40 -9.22 21.84 20.64
N LEU A 41 -8.62 22.51 19.65
CA LEU A 41 -8.87 23.92 19.33
C LEU A 41 -10.18 24.17 18.57
N ALA A 42 -10.80 23.15 17.99
CA ALA A 42 -11.99 23.32 17.16
C ALA A 42 -13.29 23.41 17.98
N SER A 43 -14.33 24.04 17.42
CA SER A 43 -15.70 23.92 17.92
C SER A 43 -16.21 22.50 17.66
N LYS A 44 -16.95 21.91 18.62
CA LYS A 44 -17.40 20.52 18.52
C LYS A 44 -18.82 20.35 19.02
N THR A 45 -19.54 19.41 18.41
CA THR A 45 -20.91 19.11 18.79
C THR A 45 -21.16 17.60 18.74
N ILE A 46 -21.77 17.04 19.78
CA ILE A 46 -22.10 15.61 19.83
C ILE A 46 -23.32 15.34 18.94
N VAL A 47 -23.20 14.41 17.98
CA VAL A 47 -24.30 13.99 17.10
C VAL A 47 -24.85 12.60 17.48
N PHE A 48 -24.05 11.76 18.14
CA PHE A 48 -24.46 10.42 18.58
C PHE A 48 -23.82 10.06 19.93
N GLY A 49 -24.61 9.41 20.78
CA GLY A 49 -24.15 8.93 22.09
C GLY A 49 -23.87 10.04 23.11
N GLN A 50 -22.98 9.74 24.05
CA GLN A 50 -22.44 10.66 25.05
C GLN A 50 -20.94 10.52 25.06
N GLN A 51 -20.21 11.63 24.93
CA GLN A 51 -18.76 11.61 25.00
C GLN A 51 -18.31 11.18 26.40
N ASN A 52 -17.40 10.21 26.47
CA ASN A 52 -16.80 9.81 27.73
C ASN A 52 -15.89 10.93 28.27
N ARG A 53 -16.07 11.26 29.54
CA ARG A 53 -15.29 12.28 30.26
C ARG A 53 -14.46 11.70 31.40
N LEU A 54 -14.40 10.38 31.50
CA LEU A 54 -13.68 9.68 32.55
C LEU A 54 -12.46 8.94 32.00
N ARG A 55 -11.28 9.13 32.60
CA ARG A 55 -10.10 8.26 32.43
C ARG A 55 -9.86 7.55 33.75
N ASN A 56 -9.97 6.22 33.76
CA ASN A 56 -9.83 5.40 34.97
C ASN A 56 -10.68 5.91 36.15
N GLY A 57 -11.90 6.37 35.87
CA GLY A 57 -12.85 6.91 36.87
C GLY A 57 -12.62 8.37 37.27
N LEU A 58 -11.56 9.03 36.79
CA LEU A 58 -11.28 10.44 37.05
C LEU A 58 -11.83 11.33 35.94
N LEU A 59 -12.49 12.43 36.32
CA LEU A 59 -13.01 13.42 35.39
C LEU A 59 -11.86 14.16 34.70
N MET A 60 -11.92 14.23 33.38
CA MET A 60 -10.96 14.99 32.58
C MET A 60 -11.26 16.49 32.60
N GLU A 61 -10.22 17.31 32.46
CA GLU A 61 -10.30 18.77 32.43
C GLU A 61 -10.77 19.25 31.05
N ASP A 62 -12.07 19.32 30.85
CA ASP A 62 -12.69 19.86 29.62
C ASP A 62 -14.12 20.36 29.84
N ASP A 63 -14.63 21.12 28.87
CA ASP A 63 -16.01 21.59 28.88
C ASP A 63 -17.00 20.50 28.41
N LEU A 64 -18.23 20.59 28.93
CA LEU A 64 -19.33 19.77 28.41
C LEU A 64 -19.67 20.22 26.99
N LEU A 65 -19.54 19.31 26.03
CA LEU A 65 -19.88 19.62 24.64
C LEU A 65 -21.41 19.78 24.44
N PRO A 66 -21.83 20.71 23.57
CA PRO A 66 -23.22 20.82 23.17
C PRO A 66 -23.66 19.60 22.35
N ARG A 67 -24.97 19.36 22.33
CA ARG A 67 -25.60 18.35 21.46
C ARG A 67 -26.17 18.99 20.22
N PHE A 68 -26.04 18.31 19.09
CA PHE A 68 -26.57 18.79 17.83
C PHE A 68 -28.10 18.84 17.90
N HIS A 69 -28.70 19.89 17.35
CA HIS A 69 -30.15 20.04 17.36
C HIS A 69 -30.81 18.93 16.51
N ALA A 70 -31.65 18.09 17.13
CA ALA A 70 -32.22 16.89 16.50
C ALA A 70 -33.04 17.14 15.22
N GLY A 71 -33.58 18.34 15.05
CA GLY A 71 -34.35 18.73 13.85
C GLY A 71 -33.50 19.11 12.63
N HIS A 72 -32.17 19.23 12.78
CA HIS A 72 -31.28 19.65 11.70
C HIS A 72 -31.14 18.57 10.63
N ASP A 73 -31.06 18.96 9.36
CA ASP A 73 -31.07 18.01 8.25
C ASP A 73 -29.83 17.11 8.22
N LEU A 74 -28.66 17.61 8.63
CA LEU A 74 -27.45 16.80 8.82
C LEU A 74 -27.66 15.68 9.85
N VAL A 75 -28.41 15.96 10.93
CA VAL A 75 -28.69 14.96 11.96
C VAL A 75 -29.60 13.88 11.39
N LYS A 76 -30.65 14.26 10.64
CA LYS A 76 -31.52 13.28 9.97
C LYS A 76 -30.73 12.40 9.00
N PHE A 77 -29.81 12.99 8.23
CA PHE A 77 -28.95 12.27 7.30
C PHE A 77 -28.03 11.29 8.03
N PHE A 78 -27.33 11.75 9.06
CA PHE A 78 -26.49 10.92 9.92
C PHE A 78 -27.26 9.74 10.54
N TYR A 79 -28.43 9.99 11.12
CA TYR A 79 -29.26 8.93 11.69
C TYR A 79 -29.87 8.00 10.63
N GLY A 80 -29.94 8.42 9.37
CA GLY A 80 -30.18 7.53 8.24
C GLY A 80 -29.10 6.45 8.15
N GLY A 81 -27.83 6.84 8.28
CA GLY A 81 -26.69 5.91 8.28
C GLY A 81 -26.66 5.01 9.52
N ILE A 82 -26.93 5.55 10.71
CA ILE A 82 -27.02 4.74 11.93
C ILE A 82 -28.04 3.59 11.78
N ARG A 83 -29.15 3.82 11.08
CA ARG A 83 -30.20 2.81 10.88
C ARG A 83 -29.81 1.68 9.92
N GLN A 84 -28.75 1.84 9.14
CA GLN A 84 -28.25 0.79 8.25
C GLN A 84 -27.17 -0.08 8.89
N ILE A 85 -26.64 0.32 10.06
CA ILE A 85 -25.72 -0.51 10.83
C ILE A 85 -26.49 -1.73 11.37
N PRO A 86 -25.96 -2.96 11.23
CA PRO A 86 -26.60 -4.15 11.80
C PRO A 86 -26.84 -4.02 13.30
N GLU A 87 -28.01 -4.46 13.77
CA GLU A 87 -28.48 -4.27 15.15
C GLU A 87 -27.46 -4.74 16.20
N TYR A 88 -26.89 -5.94 16.04
CA TYR A 88 -25.89 -6.46 16.97
C TYR A 88 -24.65 -5.54 17.12
N LEU A 89 -24.23 -4.91 16.03
CA LEU A 89 -23.07 -4.02 16.03
C LEU A 89 -23.43 -2.66 16.61
N LEU A 90 -24.62 -2.13 16.28
CA LEU A 90 -25.13 -0.90 16.88
C LEU A 90 -25.28 -1.04 18.40
N ASP A 91 -25.80 -2.17 18.87
CA ASP A 91 -25.92 -2.49 20.29
C ASP A 91 -24.56 -2.53 20.98
N ALA A 92 -23.55 -3.14 20.35
CA ALA A 92 -22.18 -3.15 20.87
C ALA A 92 -21.58 -1.73 20.95
N ILE A 93 -21.77 -0.90 19.92
CA ILE A 93 -21.34 0.51 19.91
C ILE A 93 -21.97 1.27 21.09
N LEU A 94 -23.28 1.11 21.30
CA LEU A 94 -24.02 1.76 22.38
C LEU A 94 -23.57 1.25 23.76
N ALA A 95 -23.42 -0.06 23.93
CA ALA A 95 -23.01 -0.69 25.17
C ALA A 95 -21.57 -0.35 25.57
N ALA A 96 -20.67 -0.21 24.60
CA ALA A 96 -19.32 0.28 24.82
C ALA A 96 -19.27 1.78 25.21
N GLY A 97 -20.38 2.51 24.97
CA GLY A 97 -20.47 3.96 25.19
C GLY A 97 -19.71 4.75 24.13
N ILE A 98 -19.63 4.23 22.90
CA ILE A 98 -18.99 4.93 21.79
C ILE A 98 -19.91 6.06 21.32
N SER A 99 -19.32 7.22 21.06
CA SER A 99 -20.02 8.42 20.60
C SER A 99 -19.44 8.92 19.29
N VAL A 100 -20.21 9.73 18.57
CA VAL A 100 -19.74 10.46 17.38
C VAL A 100 -19.87 11.95 17.63
N THR A 101 -18.77 12.67 17.43
CA THR A 101 -18.67 14.11 17.62
C THR A 101 -18.29 14.78 16.31
N LEU A 102 -19.10 15.76 15.90
CA LEU A 102 -18.81 16.59 14.75
C LEU A 102 -17.82 17.69 15.14
N VAL A 103 -16.78 17.84 14.33
CA VAL A 103 -15.81 18.94 14.40
C VAL A 103 -16.24 19.99 13.38
N MET A 104 -16.64 21.15 13.88
CA MET A 104 -17.29 22.20 13.08
C MET A 104 -16.28 22.95 12.20
N ASP A 105 -16.73 23.45 11.06
CA ASP A 105 -15.96 24.31 10.15
C ASP A 105 -14.60 23.72 9.70
N ARG A 106 -14.52 22.39 9.58
CA ARG A 106 -13.33 21.66 9.11
C ARG A 106 -13.71 20.73 7.95
N ASP A 107 -12.86 20.69 6.93
CA ASP A 107 -12.89 19.68 5.87
C ASP A 107 -12.08 18.44 6.27
N LEU A 108 -10.91 18.68 6.87
CA LEU A 108 -9.99 17.67 7.38
C LEU A 108 -9.60 18.01 8.82
N LEU A 109 -9.36 16.98 9.64
CA LEU A 109 -8.89 17.16 11.01
C LEU A 109 -7.40 17.49 11.05
N ALA A 110 -6.60 16.89 10.18
CA ALA A 110 -5.19 17.20 10.01
C ALA A 110 -4.84 17.18 8.52
N PHE A 111 -3.95 18.07 8.11
CA PHE A 111 -3.52 18.20 6.72
C PHE A 111 -2.10 18.74 6.69
N GLU A 112 -1.19 17.99 6.07
CA GLU A 112 0.16 18.44 5.72
C GLU A 112 0.29 18.58 4.21
N ASP A 113 -0.16 17.60 3.44
CA ASP A 113 -0.24 17.59 1.98
C ASP A 113 -1.29 16.57 1.46
N VAL A 114 -1.37 16.40 0.14
CA VAL A 114 -2.35 15.48 -0.48
C VAL A 114 -2.16 14.00 -0.13
N ARG A 115 -0.99 13.59 0.35
CA ARG A 115 -0.63 12.21 0.73
C ARG A 115 -0.48 12.04 2.25
N ARG A 116 -0.64 13.13 3.00
CA ARG A 116 -0.57 13.18 4.47
C ARG A 116 -1.71 14.03 5.01
N HIS A 117 -2.86 13.40 5.19
CA HIS A 117 -4.05 14.06 5.71
C HIS A 117 -4.98 13.11 6.47
N GLN A 118 -5.84 13.63 7.34
CA GLN A 118 -6.76 12.81 8.13
C GLN A 118 -8.12 13.48 8.24
N SER A 119 -9.16 12.72 7.88
CA SER A 119 -10.55 13.18 7.92
C SER A 119 -11.29 12.64 9.11
N CYS A 120 -11.14 11.38 9.52
CA CYS A 120 -11.79 10.86 10.74
C CYS A 120 -10.75 10.49 11.78
N HIS A 121 -11.11 10.52 13.05
CA HIS A 121 -10.17 10.22 14.13
C HIS A 121 -10.83 9.51 15.31
N VAL A 122 -10.14 8.54 15.89
CA VAL A 122 -10.61 7.81 17.06
C VAL A 122 -9.93 8.32 18.33
N GLY A 123 -10.70 8.91 19.23
CA GLY A 123 -10.25 9.22 20.58
C GLY A 123 -10.51 8.05 21.53
N TYR A 124 -9.52 7.17 21.74
CA TYR A 124 -9.66 5.96 22.55
C TYR A 124 -10.14 6.22 23.98
N THR A 125 -9.51 7.17 24.70
CA THR A 125 -9.94 7.52 26.06
C THR A 125 -11.35 8.11 26.06
N ARG A 126 -11.70 8.88 25.02
CA ARG A 126 -13.01 9.53 24.88
C ARG A 126 -14.09 8.60 24.36
N LYS A 127 -13.72 7.41 23.88
CA LYS A 127 -14.61 6.50 23.14
C LYS A 127 -15.40 7.26 22.08
N THR A 128 -14.70 8.10 21.31
CA THR A 128 -15.33 9.04 20.39
C THR A 128 -14.73 8.91 19.01
N ILE A 129 -15.59 8.82 18.01
CA ILE A 129 -15.24 9.03 16.61
C ILE A 129 -15.45 10.52 16.32
N PHE A 130 -14.38 11.20 15.95
CA PHE A 130 -14.40 12.58 15.51
C PHE A 130 -14.51 12.63 14.00
N MET A 131 -15.51 13.36 13.50
CA MET A 131 -15.80 13.52 12.08
C MET A 131 -15.97 15.02 11.75
N PRO A 132 -15.35 15.55 10.69
CA PRO A 132 -15.57 16.91 10.25
C PRO A 132 -16.99 17.08 9.73
N GLU A 133 -17.62 18.19 10.11
CA GLU A 133 -18.97 18.51 9.65
C GLU A 133 -19.08 18.60 8.12
N GLN A 134 -18.01 19.07 7.45
CA GLN A 134 -18.03 19.25 6.00
C GLN A 134 -18.02 17.94 5.23
N VAL A 135 -17.48 16.85 5.80
CA VAL A 135 -17.60 15.51 5.19
C VAL A 135 -19.07 15.10 5.11
N LEU A 136 -19.82 15.29 6.21
CA LEU A 136 -21.25 14.97 6.27
C LEU A 136 -22.09 15.90 5.38
N THR A 137 -21.77 17.19 5.39
CA THR A 137 -22.45 18.20 4.57
C THR A 137 -22.24 17.95 3.08
N SER A 138 -21.03 17.61 2.68
CA SER A 138 -20.70 17.28 1.30
C SER A 138 -21.39 16.00 0.84
N ALA A 139 -21.44 14.97 1.69
CA ALA A 139 -22.13 13.72 1.38
C ALA A 139 -23.64 13.94 1.18
N GLN A 140 -24.26 14.71 2.08
CA GLN A 140 -25.67 15.07 1.97
C GLN A 140 -25.94 15.91 0.70
N GLY A 141 -25.10 16.93 0.44
CA GLY A 141 -25.26 17.82 -0.72
C GLY A 141 -25.11 17.10 -2.06
N LYS A 142 -24.25 16.07 -2.13
CA LYS A 142 -24.08 15.21 -3.30
C LYS A 142 -25.10 14.09 -3.39
N GLY A 143 -26.03 13.97 -2.43
CA GLY A 143 -27.11 12.99 -2.42
C GLY A 143 -26.66 11.55 -2.22
N TYR A 144 -25.64 11.34 -1.38
CA TYR A 144 -25.08 10.01 -1.12
C TYR A 144 -26.09 9.12 -0.41
N ASP A 145 -26.02 7.81 -0.66
CA ASP A 145 -26.75 6.86 0.18
C ASP A 145 -26.22 6.95 1.61
N TYR A 146 -27.12 6.71 2.56
CA TYR A 146 -26.78 6.70 3.98
C TYR A 146 -25.66 5.70 4.32
N TRP A 147 -25.45 4.68 3.47
CA TRP A 147 -24.52 3.59 3.71
C TRP A 147 -23.08 4.09 3.78
N ALA A 148 -22.75 5.12 3.01
CA ALA A 148 -21.43 5.73 3.04
C ALA A 148 -21.07 6.28 4.45
N ILE A 149 -22.06 6.70 5.23
CA ILE A 149 -21.87 7.12 6.63
C ILE A 149 -21.71 5.90 7.55
N SER A 150 -22.52 4.86 7.34
CA SER A 150 -22.44 3.60 8.09
C SER A 150 -21.07 2.94 7.92
N GLU A 151 -20.52 2.94 6.71
CA GLU A 151 -19.19 2.40 6.41
C GLU A 151 -18.14 3.06 7.28
N VAL A 152 -18.05 4.39 7.29
CA VAL A 152 -17.07 5.09 8.13
C VAL A 152 -17.31 4.83 9.61
N ILE A 153 -18.55 4.83 10.09
CA ILE A 153 -18.82 4.54 11.50
C ILE A 153 -18.36 3.12 11.86
N ILE A 154 -18.62 2.12 11.02
CA ILE A 154 -18.17 0.75 11.23
C ILE A 154 -16.63 0.70 11.16
N GLN A 155 -16.03 1.39 10.19
CA GLN A 155 -14.60 1.43 9.95
C GLN A 155 -13.80 1.94 11.16
N GLU A 156 -14.38 2.92 11.87
CA GLU A 156 -13.78 3.54 13.05
C GLU A 156 -14.23 2.89 14.36
N ALA A 157 -15.47 2.40 14.45
CA ALA A 157 -15.98 1.77 15.65
C ALA A 157 -15.42 0.38 15.87
N TRP A 158 -15.15 -0.38 14.81
CA TRP A 158 -14.69 -1.76 14.93
C TRP A 158 -13.34 -1.89 15.64
N PRO A 159 -12.25 -1.21 15.19
CA PRO A 159 -10.99 -1.19 15.93
C PRO A 159 -11.14 -0.63 17.35
N LEU A 160 -12.01 0.36 17.54
CA LEU A 160 -12.26 0.95 18.85
C LEU A 160 -12.93 -0.04 19.82
N LEU A 161 -13.89 -0.85 19.34
CA LEU A 161 -14.53 -1.90 20.14
C LEU A 161 -13.50 -2.94 20.58
N ASP A 162 -12.58 -3.32 19.70
CA ASP A 162 -11.49 -4.25 20.01
C ASP A 162 -10.48 -3.66 21.01
N TYR A 163 -10.08 -2.41 20.81
CA TYR A 163 -9.26 -1.69 21.78
C TYR A 163 -9.91 -1.68 23.17
N LEU A 164 -11.22 -1.40 23.24
CA LEU A 164 -11.97 -1.37 24.49
C LEU A 164 -12.15 -2.76 25.12
N LEU A 165 -12.26 -3.81 24.29
CA LEU A 165 -12.29 -5.20 24.73
C LEU A 165 -10.97 -5.60 25.42
N ILE A 166 -9.82 -5.25 24.82
CA ILE A 166 -8.49 -5.46 25.42
C ILE A 166 -8.36 -4.65 26.72
N LEU A 167 -8.73 -3.38 26.69
CA LEU A 167 -8.66 -2.48 27.85
C LEU A 167 -9.42 -3.05 29.07
N GLU A 168 -10.62 -3.56 28.83
CA GLU A 168 -11.45 -4.13 29.90
C GLU A 168 -10.93 -5.48 30.38
N LEU A 169 -10.35 -6.30 29.48
CA LEU A 169 -9.64 -7.52 29.87
C LEU A 169 -8.47 -7.19 30.81
N ILE A 170 -7.63 -6.19 30.48
CA ILE A 170 -6.49 -5.78 31.31
C ILE A 170 -6.95 -5.37 32.71
N ARG A 171 -8.01 -4.56 32.81
CA ARG A 171 -8.58 -4.15 34.10
C ARG A 171 -9.02 -5.36 34.93
N ARG A 172 -9.71 -6.33 34.31
CA ARG A 172 -10.13 -7.56 35.00
C ARG A 172 -8.95 -8.45 35.36
N ALA A 173 -7.91 -8.49 34.53
CA ALA A 173 -6.68 -9.20 34.80
C ALA A 173 -5.93 -8.62 36.00
N GLN A 174 -5.82 -7.28 36.10
CA GLN A 174 -5.23 -6.61 37.26
C GLN A 174 -5.98 -6.95 38.55
N VAL A 175 -7.32 -6.85 38.54
CA VAL A 175 -8.16 -7.26 39.69
C VAL A 175 -7.90 -8.73 40.05
N ARG A 176 -7.85 -9.62 39.06
CA ARG A 176 -7.62 -11.05 39.28
C ARG A 176 -6.24 -11.35 39.87
N LEU A 177 -5.21 -10.64 39.44
CA LEU A 177 -3.83 -10.82 39.89
C LEU A 177 -3.55 -10.25 41.29
N HIS A 178 -4.40 -9.37 41.80
CA HIS A 178 -4.38 -9.03 43.23
C HIS A 178 -4.71 -10.25 44.10
N GLU A 179 -5.62 -11.11 43.65
CA GLU A 179 -6.07 -12.30 44.39
C GLU A 179 -5.29 -13.57 44.05
N ARG A 180 -4.76 -13.67 42.83
CA ARG A 180 -4.13 -14.88 42.28
C ARG A 180 -2.71 -14.61 41.78
N VAL A 181 -1.92 -15.67 41.64
CA VAL A 181 -0.54 -15.57 41.13
C VAL A 181 -0.50 -15.54 39.60
N SER A 182 -1.48 -16.16 38.95
CA SER A 182 -1.63 -16.20 37.48
C SER A 182 -3.10 -16.06 37.09
N LEU A 183 -3.34 -15.66 35.83
CA LEU A 183 -4.67 -15.50 35.25
C LEU A 183 -5.31 -16.85 34.93
N GLY A 184 -4.56 -17.70 34.21
CA GLY A 184 -5.01 -19.01 33.73
C GLY A 184 -5.82 -18.91 32.43
N TYR A 185 -5.70 -19.95 31.59
CA TYR A 185 -6.29 -19.97 30.24
C TYR A 185 -7.81 -19.69 30.23
N TYR A 186 -8.58 -20.39 31.07
CA TYR A 186 -10.03 -20.24 31.12
C TYR A 186 -10.47 -18.85 31.56
N PHE A 187 -9.75 -18.22 32.48
CA PHE A 187 -10.07 -16.86 32.90
C PHE A 187 -10.00 -15.90 31.72
N ILE A 188 -8.90 -15.91 30.95
CA ILE A 188 -8.71 -15.01 29.81
C ILE A 188 -9.79 -15.26 28.77
N LYS A 189 -9.96 -16.53 28.35
CA LYS A 189 -10.90 -16.88 27.28
C LYS A 189 -12.36 -16.61 27.66
N ASP A 190 -12.79 -17.02 28.85
CA ASP A 190 -14.19 -16.84 29.28
C ASP A 190 -14.49 -15.38 29.58
N THR A 191 -13.52 -14.62 30.10
CA THR A 191 -13.67 -13.18 30.30
C THR A 191 -13.79 -12.45 28.97
N LEU A 192 -12.93 -12.76 27.99
CA LEU A 192 -13.02 -12.19 26.64
C LEU A 192 -14.35 -12.53 25.97
N ARG A 193 -14.81 -13.77 26.04
CA ARG A 193 -16.12 -14.16 25.49
C ARG A 193 -17.27 -13.40 26.15
N ALA A 194 -17.22 -13.23 27.47
CA ALA A 194 -18.25 -12.49 28.20
C ALA A 194 -18.22 -10.98 27.93
N LEU A 195 -17.07 -10.43 27.54
CA LEU A 195 -16.88 -9.02 27.20
C LEU A 195 -17.14 -8.73 25.71
N ASN A 196 -16.93 -9.70 24.84
CA ASN A 196 -17.14 -9.57 23.41
C ASN A 196 -18.63 -9.33 23.11
N GLN A 197 -18.91 -8.24 22.39
CA GLN A 197 -20.28 -7.83 22.05
C GLN A 197 -20.48 -7.69 20.53
N HIS A 198 -19.41 -7.59 19.76
CA HIS A 198 -19.47 -7.24 18.33
C HIS A 198 -18.93 -8.32 17.40
N ARG A 199 -18.03 -9.20 17.87
CA ARG A 199 -17.49 -10.29 17.05
C ARG A 199 -18.42 -11.50 17.06
N GLN A 200 -18.73 -12.00 15.88
CA GLN A 200 -19.56 -13.20 15.75
C GLN A 200 -18.77 -14.44 16.16
N GLU A 201 -19.36 -15.25 17.04
CA GLU A 201 -18.85 -16.58 17.40
C GLU A 201 -19.81 -17.62 16.81
N VAL A 202 -19.43 -18.23 15.69
CA VAL A 202 -20.20 -19.31 15.06
C VAL A 202 -19.62 -20.63 15.55
N ALA A 203 -20.39 -21.36 16.36
CA ALA A 203 -19.93 -22.58 17.04
C ALA A 203 -19.48 -23.71 16.08
N GLU A 204 -19.97 -23.70 14.84
CA GLU A 204 -19.64 -24.69 13.80
C GLU A 204 -18.45 -24.26 12.92
N ASN A 205 -17.96 -23.03 13.06
CA ASN A 205 -16.81 -22.51 12.31
C ASN A 205 -15.65 -22.18 13.26
N GLU A 206 -14.57 -22.96 13.17
CA GLU A 206 -13.35 -22.76 13.98
C GLU A 206 -12.63 -21.43 13.65
N GLU A 207 -12.90 -20.83 12.48
CA GLU A 207 -12.39 -19.53 12.03
C GLU A 207 -13.45 -18.42 12.09
N ASN A 208 -14.02 -18.21 13.28
CA ASN A 208 -14.92 -17.09 13.51
C ASN A 208 -14.16 -15.83 13.97
N GLU A 209 -14.81 -14.67 13.85
CA GLU A 209 -14.22 -13.34 14.11
C GLU A 209 -13.61 -13.22 15.51
N PHE A 210 -14.23 -13.86 16.51
CA PHE A 210 -13.74 -13.86 17.88
C PHE A 210 -12.45 -14.68 18.00
N THR A 211 -12.40 -15.85 17.37
CA THR A 211 -11.22 -16.71 17.43
C THR A 211 -10.01 -16.04 16.76
N LEU A 212 -10.19 -15.38 15.61
CA LEU A 212 -9.12 -14.62 14.95
C LEU A 212 -8.53 -13.53 15.86
N PHE A 213 -9.40 -12.77 16.54
CA PHE A 213 -9.00 -11.75 17.50
C PHE A 213 -8.25 -12.36 18.70
N TYR A 214 -8.82 -13.40 19.31
CA TYR A 214 -8.21 -14.05 20.48
C TYR A 214 -6.82 -14.58 20.14
N ARG A 215 -6.64 -15.25 19.00
CA ARG A 215 -5.34 -15.79 18.56
C ARG A 215 -4.29 -14.70 18.42
N ARG A 216 -4.64 -13.58 17.77
CA ARG A 216 -3.69 -12.49 17.52
C ARG A 216 -3.05 -11.94 18.80
N TYR A 217 -3.83 -11.80 19.86
CA TYR A 217 -3.39 -11.19 21.11
C TYR A 217 -3.16 -12.20 22.24
N ALA A 218 -3.30 -13.49 21.97
CA ALA A 218 -3.22 -14.53 23.00
C ALA A 218 -1.87 -14.49 23.74
N ASP A 219 -0.77 -14.40 23.01
CA ASP A 219 0.58 -14.38 23.59
C ASP A 219 0.75 -13.20 24.56
N ASP A 220 0.30 -12.01 24.15
CA ASP A 220 0.31 -10.83 25.00
C ASP A 220 -0.54 -11.05 26.27
N PHE A 221 -1.75 -11.58 26.13
CA PHE A 221 -2.65 -11.84 27.25
C PHE A 221 -2.09 -12.86 28.24
N HIS A 222 -1.47 -13.94 27.74
CA HIS A 222 -0.90 -15.00 28.58
C HIS A 222 0.46 -14.61 29.17
N SER A 223 1.14 -13.61 28.62
CA SER A 223 2.39 -13.06 29.17
C SER A 223 2.17 -12.26 30.46
N TRP A 224 0.95 -11.80 30.72
CA TRP A 224 0.66 -10.93 31.86
C TRP A 224 0.81 -11.65 33.20
N THR A 225 1.66 -11.07 34.05
CA THR A 225 1.89 -11.50 35.44
C THR A 225 1.64 -10.34 36.39
N ARG A 226 1.88 -10.54 37.69
CA ARG A 226 1.72 -9.48 38.71
C ARG A 226 2.50 -8.18 38.45
N GLY A 227 3.45 -8.17 37.51
CA GLY A 227 4.10 -6.94 37.05
C GLY A 227 3.16 -5.91 36.41
N ILE A 228 1.93 -6.29 36.04
CA ILE A 228 0.97 -5.38 35.42
C ILE A 228 0.10 -4.59 36.41
N LEU A 229 0.15 -4.89 37.72
CA LEU A 229 -0.85 -4.39 38.69
C LEU A 229 -0.91 -2.87 38.79
N ASP A 230 0.25 -2.20 38.75
CA ASP A 230 0.35 -0.74 38.93
C ASP A 230 0.50 0.02 37.59
N ARG A 231 0.42 -0.69 36.46
CA ARG A 231 0.55 -0.10 35.12
C ARG A 231 -0.77 0.55 34.69
N ASP A 232 -0.71 1.66 33.94
CA ASP A 232 -1.91 2.24 33.34
C ASP A 232 -2.47 1.28 32.28
N PRO A 233 -3.74 0.83 32.40
CA PRO A 233 -4.34 -0.04 31.41
C PRO A 233 -4.28 0.51 30.00
N TYR A 234 -4.38 1.83 29.80
CA TYR A 234 -4.30 2.41 28.46
C TYR A 234 -2.91 2.21 27.84
N GLU A 235 -1.83 2.50 28.58
CA GLU A 235 -0.47 2.29 28.10
C GLU A 235 -0.21 0.82 27.74
N MET A 236 -0.78 -0.10 28.53
CA MET A 236 -0.68 -1.53 28.24
C MET A 236 -1.41 -1.95 26.97
N VAL A 237 -2.60 -1.39 26.67
CA VAL A 237 -3.27 -1.65 25.39
C VAL A 237 -2.43 -1.07 24.25
N ASP A 238 -1.95 0.15 24.41
CA ASP A 238 -1.17 0.88 23.40
C ASP A 238 0.11 0.11 22.98
N GLU A 239 0.68 -0.70 23.89
CA GLU A 239 1.85 -1.55 23.62
C GLU A 239 1.58 -2.75 22.73
N ILE A 240 0.36 -3.31 22.77
CA ILE A 240 0.05 -4.59 22.10
C ILE A 240 -0.92 -4.41 20.93
N PHE A 241 -1.69 -3.32 20.91
CA PHE A 241 -2.74 -3.08 19.91
C PHE A 241 -2.15 -2.89 18.51
N ASP A 242 -2.58 -3.75 17.58
CA ASP A 242 -2.10 -3.75 16.20
C ASP A 242 -3.07 -2.99 15.31
N GLU A 243 -2.91 -1.66 15.25
CA GLU A 243 -3.82 -0.80 14.49
C GLU A 243 -3.92 -1.19 13.01
N TYR A 244 -2.80 -1.60 12.39
CA TYR A 244 -2.78 -1.99 11.00
C TYR A 244 -3.69 -3.20 10.74
N LEU A 245 -3.57 -4.23 11.59
CA LEU A 245 -4.40 -5.44 11.48
C LEU A 245 -5.86 -5.18 11.83
N GLU A 246 -6.13 -4.37 12.84
CA GLU A 246 -7.51 -4.03 13.24
C GLU A 246 -8.25 -3.30 12.12
N ARG A 247 -7.55 -2.47 11.34
CA ARG A 247 -8.11 -1.84 10.13
C ARG A 247 -8.43 -2.87 9.05
N ILE A 248 -7.59 -3.89 8.86
CA ILE A 248 -7.87 -5.00 7.93
C ILE A 248 -9.16 -5.72 8.33
N TRP A 249 -9.30 -6.09 9.60
CA TRP A 249 -10.52 -6.77 10.06
C TRP A 249 -11.76 -5.91 9.93
N SER A 250 -11.61 -4.60 10.13
CA SER A 250 -12.69 -3.66 9.90
C SER A 250 -13.11 -3.58 8.44
N GLU A 251 -12.17 -3.60 7.49
CA GLU A 251 -12.46 -3.64 6.05
C GLU A 251 -13.22 -4.93 5.68
N TRP A 252 -12.73 -6.09 6.15
CA TRP A 252 -13.41 -7.37 5.94
C TRP A 252 -14.83 -7.39 6.50
N LYS A 253 -15.03 -6.75 7.66
CA LYS A 253 -16.36 -6.64 8.26
C LYS A 253 -17.30 -5.79 7.42
N ILE A 254 -16.82 -4.67 6.89
CA ILE A 254 -17.60 -3.83 5.97
C ILE A 254 -17.96 -4.63 4.73
N ASP A 255 -17.00 -5.30 4.09
CA ASP A 255 -17.26 -6.12 2.90
C ASP A 255 -18.31 -7.21 3.16
N ALA A 256 -18.21 -7.90 4.30
CA ALA A 256 -19.17 -8.92 4.70
C ALA A 256 -20.59 -8.35 4.89
N ILE A 257 -20.72 -7.18 5.54
CA ILE A 257 -22.02 -6.51 5.73
C ILE A 257 -22.57 -6.01 4.40
N THR A 258 -21.74 -5.33 3.60
CA THR A 258 -22.12 -4.81 2.28
C THR A 258 -22.65 -5.93 1.38
N TYR A 259 -21.96 -7.08 1.35
CA TYR A 259 -22.41 -8.25 0.63
C TYR A 259 -23.72 -8.81 1.18
N ALA A 260 -23.80 -9.04 2.49
CA ALA A 260 -24.97 -9.66 3.13
C ALA A 260 -26.27 -8.86 2.96
N TYR A 261 -26.17 -7.52 2.97
CA TYR A 261 -27.32 -6.62 2.87
C TYR A 261 -27.48 -5.99 1.47
N SER A 262 -26.59 -6.33 0.53
CA SER A 262 -26.59 -5.78 -0.85
C SER A 262 -26.54 -4.25 -0.88
N TYR A 263 -25.73 -3.67 0.01
CA TYR A 263 -25.55 -2.21 0.07
C TYR A 263 -24.75 -1.69 -1.13
N PRO A 264 -24.95 -0.42 -1.52
CA PRO A 264 -24.26 0.17 -2.66
C PRO A 264 -22.76 0.36 -2.40
N THR A 265 -21.91 -0.21 -3.27
CA THR A 265 -20.43 -0.09 -3.21
C THR A 265 -19.87 1.07 -4.04
N TYR A 266 -20.74 1.84 -4.71
CA TYR A 266 -20.30 2.88 -5.63
C TYR A 266 -20.02 4.22 -4.96
N PHE A 267 -20.44 4.43 -3.71
CA PHE A 267 -20.11 5.62 -2.93
C PHE A 267 -18.90 5.33 -2.04
N SER A 268 -17.93 6.25 -2.00
CA SER A 268 -16.82 6.18 -1.05
C SER A 268 -16.49 7.58 -0.56
N LEU A 269 -16.72 7.85 0.74
CA LEU A 269 -16.41 9.17 1.31
C LEU A 269 -14.93 9.50 1.17
N ASP A 270 -14.07 8.50 1.33
CA ASP A 270 -12.64 8.65 1.19
C ASP A 270 -12.26 9.14 -0.22
N ARG A 271 -12.71 8.41 -1.25
CA ARG A 271 -12.45 8.72 -2.66
C ARG A 271 -13.07 10.03 -3.11
N ASP A 272 -14.33 10.26 -2.76
CA ASP A 272 -15.16 11.24 -3.45
C ASP A 272 -15.32 12.56 -2.70
N ILE A 273 -14.91 12.60 -1.43
CA ILE A 273 -15.03 13.77 -0.56
C ILE A 273 -13.67 14.10 0.07
N VAL A 274 -13.07 13.15 0.79
CA VAL A 274 -11.85 13.39 1.57
C VAL A 274 -10.66 13.70 0.66
N HIS A 275 -10.38 12.83 -0.31
CA HIS A 275 -9.28 13.05 -1.25
C HIS A 275 -9.47 14.34 -2.06
N PRO A 276 -10.63 14.62 -2.69
CA PRO A 276 -10.86 15.90 -3.35
C PRO A 276 -10.65 17.11 -2.43
N ALA A 277 -11.10 17.06 -1.18
CA ALA A 277 -10.86 18.14 -0.22
C ALA A 277 -9.36 18.33 0.08
N ALA A 278 -8.59 17.25 0.17
CA ALA A 278 -7.14 17.32 0.34
C ALA A 278 -6.45 17.98 -0.88
N TYR A 279 -6.86 17.64 -2.10
CA TYR A 279 -6.35 18.27 -3.32
C TYR A 279 -6.73 19.76 -3.42
N GLU A 280 -7.97 20.12 -3.09
CA GLU A 280 -8.41 21.52 -3.06
C GLU A 280 -7.62 22.34 -2.03
N LEU A 281 -7.41 21.80 -0.82
CA LEU A 281 -6.60 22.44 0.21
C LEU A 281 -5.14 22.60 -0.20
N ALA A 282 -4.56 21.59 -0.86
CA ALA A 282 -3.21 21.66 -1.39
C ALA A 282 -3.08 22.74 -2.47
N GLU A 283 -4.06 22.85 -3.38
CA GLU A 283 -4.07 23.89 -4.41
C GLU A 283 -4.16 25.29 -3.80
N ILE A 284 -5.04 25.48 -2.81
CA ILE A 284 -5.18 26.75 -2.07
C ILE A 284 -3.87 27.14 -1.37
N GLN A 285 -3.16 26.15 -0.81
CA GLN A 285 -1.90 26.36 -0.09
C GLN A 285 -0.66 26.38 -1.00
N GLY A 286 -0.83 26.14 -2.31
CA GLY A 286 0.28 26.10 -3.27
C GLY A 286 1.24 24.92 -3.04
N LEU A 287 0.74 23.80 -2.52
CA LEU A 287 1.53 22.58 -2.27
C LEU A 287 1.65 21.72 -3.54
N PRO A 288 2.71 20.90 -3.66
CA PRO A 288 2.88 19.97 -4.78
C PRO A 288 1.71 18.97 -4.87
N LEU A 289 1.11 18.88 -6.06
CA LEU A 289 0.03 17.93 -6.34
C LEU A 289 0.52 16.65 -7.01
N LYS A 290 1.57 16.77 -7.83
CA LYS A 290 2.16 15.64 -8.55
C LYS A 290 3.16 14.91 -7.64
N PRO A 291 3.31 13.59 -7.78
CA PRO A 291 4.31 12.86 -7.02
C PRO A 291 5.71 13.21 -7.55
N GLU A 292 6.67 13.38 -6.63
CA GLU A 292 8.07 13.70 -6.92
C GLU A 292 9.00 12.54 -6.58
N THR A 293 8.63 11.68 -5.63
CA THR A 293 9.42 10.50 -5.22
C THR A 293 8.77 9.19 -5.66
N VAL A 294 9.54 8.11 -5.66
CA VAL A 294 9.03 6.76 -6.02
C VAL A 294 7.94 6.32 -5.05
N GLU A 295 8.10 6.60 -3.76
CA GLU A 295 7.12 6.28 -2.73
C GLU A 295 5.80 7.00 -2.99
N GLU A 296 5.85 8.28 -3.37
CA GLU A 296 4.67 9.06 -3.74
C GLU A 296 4.01 8.55 -5.04
N ILE A 297 4.80 8.09 -6.02
CA ILE A 297 4.26 7.50 -7.25
C ILE A 297 3.52 6.18 -6.95
N ILE A 298 4.10 5.32 -6.11
CA ILE A 298 3.47 4.06 -5.69
C ILE A 298 2.20 4.32 -4.90
N HIS A 299 2.25 5.29 -3.97
CA HIS A 299 1.07 5.74 -3.23
C HIS A 299 -0.06 6.16 -4.19
N ASP A 300 0.20 7.09 -5.09
CA ASP A 300 -0.80 7.58 -6.06
C ASP A 300 -1.30 6.46 -6.98
N LEU A 301 -0.43 5.49 -7.32
CA LEU A 301 -0.81 4.33 -8.11
C LEU A 301 -1.78 3.42 -7.35
N CYS A 302 -1.51 3.15 -6.07
CA CYS A 302 -2.40 2.43 -5.17
C CYS A 302 -3.74 3.12 -5.05
N ASP A 303 -3.78 4.45 -4.90
CA ASP A 303 -5.01 5.23 -4.84
C ASP A 303 -5.84 5.13 -6.11
N VAL A 304 -5.21 5.32 -7.27
CA VAL A 304 -5.88 5.20 -8.56
C VAL A 304 -6.46 3.80 -8.74
N ALA A 305 -5.74 2.77 -8.30
CA ALA A 305 -6.19 1.38 -8.36
C ALA A 305 -7.33 1.09 -7.35
N ARG A 306 -7.23 1.60 -6.12
CA ARG A 306 -8.23 1.52 -5.04
C ARG A 306 -9.54 2.19 -5.46
N PHE A 307 -9.46 3.38 -6.04
CA PHE A 307 -10.60 4.23 -6.35
C PHE A 307 -11.31 3.90 -7.66
N LYS A 308 -10.60 3.30 -8.62
CA LYS A 308 -11.14 2.82 -9.90
C LYS A 308 -11.69 3.91 -10.84
N VAL A 309 -11.55 5.19 -10.48
CA VAL A 309 -12.02 6.31 -11.31
C VAL A 309 -10.96 6.70 -12.33
N SER A 310 -11.28 6.50 -13.62
CA SER A 310 -10.37 6.77 -14.74
C SER A 310 -9.03 6.04 -14.60
N ARG A 311 -9.04 4.85 -14.00
CA ARG A 311 -7.85 4.05 -13.64
C ARG A 311 -6.85 3.97 -14.79
N GLN A 312 -7.28 3.51 -15.96
CA GLN A 312 -6.41 3.40 -17.14
C GLN A 312 -5.70 4.71 -17.51
N ILE A 313 -6.41 5.85 -17.48
CA ILE A 313 -5.86 7.16 -17.88
C ILE A 313 -4.88 7.69 -16.83
N LYS A 314 -5.19 7.48 -15.54
CA LYS A 314 -4.39 7.99 -14.43
C LYS A 314 -3.19 7.10 -14.10
N THR A 315 -3.29 5.79 -14.29
CA THR A 315 -2.20 4.84 -14.06
C THR A 315 -1.09 4.99 -15.09
N ASP A 316 -1.42 5.21 -16.37
CA ASP A 316 -0.43 5.26 -17.46
C ASP A 316 0.76 6.21 -17.19
N PRO A 317 0.56 7.50 -16.82
CA PRO A 317 1.67 8.41 -16.54
C PRO A 317 2.42 8.09 -15.23
N LEU A 318 1.81 7.39 -14.28
CA LEU A 318 2.50 6.94 -13.06
C LEU A 318 3.43 5.77 -13.38
N LEU A 319 3.01 4.85 -14.24
CA LEU A 319 3.86 3.76 -14.73
C LEU A 319 5.07 4.29 -15.52
N ASP A 320 4.88 5.32 -16.34
CA ASP A 320 5.99 5.96 -17.06
C ASP A 320 7.00 6.59 -16.09
N GLN A 321 6.51 7.30 -15.06
CA GLN A 321 7.38 7.87 -14.02
C GLN A 321 8.16 6.80 -13.23
N LEU A 322 7.58 5.64 -12.97
CA LEU A 322 8.29 4.51 -12.34
C LEU A 322 9.40 3.97 -13.24
N ILE A 323 9.17 3.91 -14.56
CA ILE A 323 10.21 3.50 -15.53
C ILE A 323 11.30 4.57 -15.60
N ASP A 324 10.94 5.86 -15.62
CA ASP A 324 11.88 6.99 -15.64
C ASP A 324 12.78 7.03 -14.39
N ALA A 325 12.24 6.63 -13.23
CA ALA A 325 13.03 6.49 -12.00
C ALA A 325 14.07 5.35 -12.08
N GLY A 326 13.94 4.43 -13.05
CA GLY A 326 14.85 3.32 -13.29
C GLY A 326 14.73 2.23 -12.23
N GLY A 327 15.87 1.80 -11.68
CA GLY A 327 15.95 0.67 -10.75
C GLY A 327 14.99 0.81 -9.56
N PRO A 328 15.03 1.93 -8.81
CA PRO A 328 14.14 2.17 -7.69
C PRO A 328 12.65 2.07 -8.04
N GLY A 329 12.21 2.63 -9.17
CA GLY A 329 10.80 2.61 -9.55
C GLY A 329 10.31 1.23 -10.00
N ILE A 330 11.14 0.49 -10.75
CA ILE A 330 10.83 -0.88 -11.20
C ILE A 330 10.77 -1.83 -9.99
N GLU A 331 11.71 -1.73 -9.06
CA GLU A 331 11.73 -2.53 -7.83
C GLU A 331 10.53 -2.20 -6.93
N ALA A 332 10.23 -0.90 -6.73
CA ALA A 332 9.11 -0.48 -5.89
C ALA A 332 7.75 -1.00 -6.40
N LEU A 333 7.51 -1.02 -7.72
CA LEU A 333 6.29 -1.61 -8.26
C LEU A 333 6.22 -3.12 -8.03
N ALA A 334 7.34 -3.82 -8.23
CA ALA A 334 7.41 -5.26 -8.00
C ALA A 334 7.18 -5.59 -6.51
N GLU A 335 7.75 -4.81 -5.60
CA GLU A 335 7.55 -4.95 -4.15
C GLU A 335 6.12 -4.63 -3.71
N ALA A 336 5.53 -3.54 -4.23
CA ALA A 336 4.15 -3.17 -3.92
C ALA A 336 3.17 -4.27 -4.37
N ALA A 337 3.29 -4.74 -5.61
CA ALA A 337 2.45 -5.81 -6.13
C ALA A 337 2.67 -7.14 -5.38
N ALA A 338 3.91 -7.44 -4.99
CA ALA A 338 4.24 -8.62 -4.19
C ALA A 338 3.60 -8.56 -2.80
N GLU A 339 3.64 -7.40 -2.15
CA GLU A 339 3.01 -7.17 -0.87
C GLU A 339 1.49 -7.31 -0.95
N GLU A 340 0.85 -6.75 -1.97
CA GLU A 340 -0.59 -6.93 -2.20
C GLU A 340 -0.98 -8.40 -2.31
N LYS A 341 -0.21 -9.20 -3.06
CA LYS A 341 -0.51 -10.62 -3.26
C LYS A 341 -0.23 -11.45 -2.01
N ALA A 342 0.82 -11.13 -1.25
CA ALA A 342 1.13 -11.80 0.01
C ALA A 342 0.09 -11.48 1.10
N THR A 343 -0.41 -10.24 1.15
CA THR A 343 -1.35 -9.75 2.17
C THR A 343 -2.82 -9.78 1.76
N ARG A 344 -3.11 -10.14 0.50
CA ARG A 344 -4.45 -10.18 -0.12
C ARG A 344 -5.11 -8.81 -0.36
N ARG A 345 -4.36 -7.73 -0.19
CA ARG A 345 -4.82 -6.36 -0.53
C ARG A 345 -4.61 -6.05 -2.00
N GLN A 346 -5.35 -6.73 -2.86
CA GLN A 346 -5.16 -6.58 -4.31
C GLN A 346 -5.83 -5.30 -4.83
N PHE A 347 -5.08 -4.21 -4.97
CA PHE A 347 -5.51 -3.00 -5.66
C PHE A 347 -4.88 -2.92 -7.05
N ILE A 348 -3.55 -2.87 -7.11
CA ILE A 348 -2.74 -2.88 -8.32
C ILE A 348 -2.91 -4.20 -9.08
N THR A 349 -2.91 -5.32 -8.37
CA THR A 349 -2.86 -6.68 -8.93
C THR A 349 -4.22 -7.31 -9.20
N ALA A 350 -5.31 -6.75 -8.69
CA ALA A 350 -6.64 -7.34 -8.83
C ALA A 350 -7.16 -7.28 -10.28
N ASP A 351 -7.73 -8.40 -10.73
CA ASP A 351 -8.61 -8.43 -11.89
C ASP A 351 -9.96 -7.81 -11.49
N GLN A 352 -10.16 -6.56 -11.90
CA GLN A 352 -11.37 -5.81 -11.61
C GLN A 352 -12.43 -5.98 -12.71
N HIS A 353 -12.20 -6.91 -13.65
CA HIS A 353 -13.04 -7.14 -14.84
C HIS A 353 -13.28 -5.87 -15.68
N ASP A 354 -12.41 -4.88 -15.53
CA ASP A 354 -12.36 -3.63 -16.30
C ASP A 354 -11.50 -3.77 -17.57
N GLY A 355 -10.91 -4.95 -17.79
CA GLY A 355 -9.99 -5.23 -18.89
C GLY A 355 -8.61 -4.57 -18.73
N TYR A 356 -8.30 -4.01 -17.55
CA TYR A 356 -7.05 -3.30 -17.29
C TYR A 356 -6.20 -4.02 -16.24
N ALA A 357 -5.16 -4.71 -16.72
CA ALA A 357 -4.18 -5.38 -15.86
C ALA A 357 -2.90 -4.53 -15.73
N THR A 358 -2.73 -3.83 -14.60
CA THR A 358 -1.63 -2.89 -14.38
C THR A 358 -0.25 -3.50 -14.64
N LEU A 359 0.02 -4.71 -14.10
CA LEU A 359 1.31 -5.39 -14.32
C LEU A 359 1.54 -5.78 -15.79
N ALA A 360 0.48 -6.15 -16.52
CA ALA A 360 0.60 -6.45 -17.94
C ALA A 360 0.90 -5.19 -18.76
N VAL A 361 0.28 -4.06 -18.41
CA VAL A 361 0.55 -2.76 -19.03
C VAL A 361 1.98 -2.30 -18.74
N PHE A 362 2.45 -2.46 -17.50
CA PHE A 362 3.82 -2.12 -17.13
C PHE A 362 4.85 -2.93 -17.91
N LYS A 363 4.68 -4.26 -17.99
CA LYS A 363 5.56 -5.12 -18.81
C LYS A 363 5.56 -4.72 -20.29
N LYS A 364 4.39 -4.38 -20.83
CA LYS A 364 4.29 -3.89 -22.22
C LYS A 364 5.08 -2.59 -22.41
N LYS A 365 5.04 -1.65 -21.45
CA LYS A 365 5.84 -0.42 -21.50
C LYS A 365 7.35 -0.71 -21.41
N LEU A 366 7.78 -1.59 -20.50
CA LEU A 366 9.18 -2.06 -20.46
C LEU A 366 9.63 -2.65 -21.80
N GLN A 367 8.79 -3.49 -22.42
CA GLN A 367 9.08 -4.11 -23.72
C GLN A 367 9.19 -3.07 -24.85
N GLN A 368 8.44 -1.98 -24.81
CA GLN A 368 8.53 -0.90 -25.81
C GLN A 368 9.91 -0.21 -25.78
N HIS A 369 10.53 -0.14 -24.60
CA HIS A 369 11.86 0.42 -24.38
C HIS A 369 13.01 -0.59 -24.50
N SER A 370 12.74 -1.81 -25.00
CA SER A 370 13.72 -2.88 -25.11
C SER A 370 13.84 -3.45 -26.53
N ASN A 371 15.06 -3.83 -26.91
CA ASN A 371 15.34 -4.66 -28.09
C ASN A 371 15.19 -6.17 -27.88
N THR A 372 14.86 -6.60 -26.67
CA THR A 372 14.81 -8.03 -26.34
C THR A 372 13.63 -8.75 -27.00
N LEU A 373 13.64 -10.08 -26.89
CA LEU A 373 12.56 -10.93 -27.41
C LEU A 373 11.19 -10.53 -26.81
N PRO A 374 10.08 -10.84 -27.51
CA PRO A 374 8.73 -10.65 -26.98
C PRO A 374 8.48 -11.36 -25.64
N GLU A 375 7.45 -10.90 -24.94
CA GLU A 375 6.96 -11.52 -23.70
C GLU A 375 6.76 -13.04 -23.85
N ASN A 376 7.05 -13.78 -22.77
CA ASN A 376 7.02 -15.25 -22.68
C ASN A 376 8.17 -15.99 -23.39
N LEU A 377 9.08 -15.29 -24.06
CA LEU A 377 10.31 -15.91 -24.57
C LEU A 377 11.49 -15.72 -23.60
N PRO A 378 12.30 -16.76 -23.33
CA PRO A 378 13.48 -16.66 -22.48
C PRO A 378 14.40 -15.50 -22.89
N GLY A 379 14.80 -14.68 -21.94
CA GLY A 379 15.65 -13.51 -22.18
C GLY A 379 14.93 -12.21 -22.51
N SER A 380 13.59 -12.21 -22.62
CA SER A 380 12.78 -10.98 -22.69
C SER A 380 12.85 -10.17 -21.39
N ILE A 381 12.84 -8.85 -21.49
CA ILE A 381 12.78 -7.95 -20.33
C ILE A 381 11.54 -8.22 -19.46
N SER A 382 10.44 -8.62 -20.09
CA SER A 382 9.19 -8.99 -19.40
C SER A 382 9.37 -10.22 -18.50
N ASN A 383 10.17 -11.21 -18.93
CA ASN A 383 10.46 -12.39 -18.11
C ASN A 383 11.39 -12.05 -16.96
N ASP A 384 12.37 -11.15 -17.15
CA ASP A 384 13.22 -10.71 -16.04
C ASP A 384 12.41 -9.94 -14.99
N PHE A 385 11.43 -9.12 -15.41
CA PHE A 385 10.52 -8.45 -14.49
C PHE A 385 9.64 -9.46 -13.72
N ASN A 386 9.11 -10.50 -14.39
CA ASN A 386 8.37 -11.56 -13.69
C ASN A 386 9.27 -12.23 -12.63
N GLN A 387 10.53 -12.52 -12.95
CA GLN A 387 11.47 -13.09 -11.97
C GLN A 387 11.75 -12.13 -10.80
N LEU A 388 11.89 -10.83 -11.07
CA LEU A 388 12.04 -9.82 -10.02
C LEU A 388 10.81 -9.80 -9.09
N TYR A 389 9.62 -9.76 -9.67
CA TYR A 389 8.35 -9.82 -8.94
C TYR A 389 8.21 -11.10 -8.11
N ASP A 390 8.51 -12.26 -8.69
CA ASP A 390 8.44 -13.55 -8.01
C ASP A 390 9.42 -13.62 -6.82
N LEU A 391 10.63 -13.07 -6.97
CA LEU A 391 11.57 -12.94 -5.84
C LEU A 391 11.06 -12.02 -4.74
N SER A 392 10.48 -10.87 -5.09
CA SER A 392 9.88 -9.95 -4.12
C SER A 392 8.71 -10.61 -3.39
N LEU A 393 7.88 -11.36 -4.11
CA LEU A 393 6.75 -12.12 -3.55
C LEU A 393 7.23 -13.22 -2.60
N LEU A 394 8.25 -13.99 -2.98
CA LEU A 394 8.86 -14.98 -2.10
C LEU A 394 9.42 -14.37 -0.81
N LYS A 395 10.09 -13.21 -0.89
CA LYS A 395 10.57 -12.50 0.32
C LYS A 395 9.42 -12.13 1.25
N LYS A 396 8.33 -11.58 0.71
CA LYS A 396 7.15 -11.17 1.50
C LYS A 396 6.45 -12.39 2.11
N VAL A 397 6.22 -13.44 1.33
CA VAL A 397 5.64 -14.70 1.80
C VAL A 397 6.53 -15.38 2.84
N HIS A 398 7.86 -15.34 2.67
CA HIS A 398 8.78 -15.85 3.67
C HIS A 398 8.68 -15.08 4.99
N ALA A 399 8.56 -13.75 4.95
CA ALA A 399 8.35 -12.94 6.15
C ALA A 399 7.03 -13.29 6.85
N GLU A 400 5.93 -13.49 6.11
CA GLU A 400 4.65 -13.97 6.68
C GLU A 400 4.78 -15.39 7.25
N LEU A 401 5.52 -16.28 6.58
CA LEU A 401 5.79 -17.63 7.10
C LEU A 401 6.60 -17.59 8.41
N GLN A 402 7.59 -16.70 8.53
CA GLN A 402 8.32 -16.54 9.78
C GLN A 402 7.41 -16.02 10.90
N ARG A 403 6.51 -15.07 10.60
CA ARG A 403 5.48 -14.63 11.57
C ARG A 403 4.57 -15.78 11.98
N PHE A 404 4.12 -16.59 11.02
CA PHE A 404 3.33 -17.78 11.28
C PHE A 404 4.05 -18.76 12.22
N ARG A 405 5.37 -18.97 12.07
CA ARG A 405 6.17 -19.85 12.93
C ARG A 405 6.32 -19.36 14.37
N THR A 406 6.20 -18.05 14.59
CA THR A 406 6.26 -17.48 15.95
C THR A 406 5.00 -17.73 16.76
N LEU A 407 3.90 -18.16 16.11
CA LEU A 407 2.65 -18.49 16.77
C LEU A 407 2.80 -19.75 17.65
N PRO A 408 2.05 -19.87 18.76
CA PRO A 408 1.95 -21.11 19.53
C PRO A 408 1.48 -22.30 18.66
N GLU A 409 1.92 -23.54 18.96
CA GLU A 409 1.58 -24.75 18.19
C GLU A 409 0.08 -24.91 17.93
N ARG A 410 -0.73 -24.53 18.93
CA ARG A 410 -2.19 -24.57 18.83
C ARG A 410 -2.70 -23.59 17.78
N ASP A 411 -2.16 -22.38 17.73
CA ASP A 411 -2.59 -21.32 16.83
C ASP A 411 -2.09 -21.55 15.40
N GLN A 412 -0.95 -22.24 15.24
CA GLN A 412 -0.49 -22.74 13.95
C GLN A 412 -1.45 -23.80 13.38
N VAL A 413 -1.88 -24.77 14.19
CA VAL A 413 -2.86 -25.80 13.79
C VAL A 413 -4.19 -25.17 13.39
N GLU A 414 -4.59 -24.16 14.13
CA GLU A 414 -5.84 -23.43 13.97
C GLU A 414 -5.83 -22.43 12.80
N SER A 415 -4.65 -22.04 12.29
CA SER A 415 -4.45 -21.10 11.15
C SER A 415 -3.85 -21.79 9.93
N ARG A 416 -3.98 -23.12 9.84
CA ARG A 416 -3.32 -23.96 8.82
C ARG A 416 -3.71 -23.59 7.39
N ASP A 417 -4.93 -23.08 7.16
CA ASP A 417 -5.38 -22.69 5.82
C ASP A 417 -4.61 -21.48 5.29
N HIS A 418 -4.23 -20.55 6.17
CA HIS A 418 -3.32 -19.47 5.81
C HIS A 418 -1.94 -20.01 5.37
N LEU A 419 -1.38 -20.99 6.09
CA LEU A 419 -0.14 -21.66 5.68
C LEU A 419 -0.29 -22.37 4.33
N LYS A 420 -1.41 -23.05 4.11
CA LYS A 420 -1.74 -23.71 2.83
C LYS A 420 -1.75 -22.72 1.68
N GLU A 421 -2.28 -21.52 1.87
CA GLU A 421 -2.30 -20.47 0.86
C GLU A 421 -0.90 -19.90 0.58
N LEU A 422 -0.12 -19.64 1.63
CA LEU A 422 1.29 -19.25 1.48
C LEU A 422 2.08 -20.32 0.71
N LEU A 423 1.83 -21.60 1.02
CA LEU A 423 2.41 -22.73 0.30
C LEU A 423 2.01 -22.78 -1.16
N PHE A 424 0.75 -22.51 -1.50
CA PHE A 424 0.31 -22.40 -2.89
C PHE A 424 1.11 -21.35 -3.66
N ILE A 425 1.41 -20.21 -3.03
CA ILE A 425 2.25 -19.17 -3.63
C ILE A 425 3.69 -19.67 -3.80
N ILE A 426 4.28 -20.26 -2.75
CA ILE A 426 5.66 -20.79 -2.77
C ILE A 426 5.82 -21.84 -3.87
N ILE A 427 4.90 -22.82 -3.92
CA ILE A 427 4.93 -23.89 -4.94
C ILE A 427 4.76 -23.28 -6.33
N GLY A 428 3.82 -22.34 -6.51
CA GLY A 428 3.61 -21.69 -7.79
C GLY A 428 4.86 -21.02 -8.36
N ILE A 429 5.72 -20.48 -7.49
CA ILE A 429 6.97 -19.81 -7.87
C ILE A 429 8.14 -20.78 -8.00
N CYS A 430 8.33 -21.69 -7.04
CA CYS A 430 9.45 -22.63 -7.03
C CYS A 430 9.25 -23.79 -8.02
N ARG A 431 8.00 -24.12 -8.38
CA ARG A 431 7.62 -25.22 -9.28
C ARG A 431 6.61 -24.74 -10.35
N PRO A 432 7.03 -23.80 -11.22
CA PRO A 432 6.17 -23.30 -12.30
C PRO A 432 5.90 -24.36 -13.37
N ASP A 433 6.64 -25.46 -13.36
CA ASP A 433 6.47 -26.62 -14.25
C ASP A 433 5.22 -27.46 -13.95
N LEU A 434 4.62 -27.28 -12.77
CA LEU A 434 3.46 -28.03 -12.32
C LEU A 434 2.15 -27.34 -12.71
N ASP A 435 1.14 -28.14 -13.07
CA ASP A 435 -0.24 -27.66 -13.22
C ASP A 435 -0.95 -27.49 -11.84
N GLU A 436 -2.12 -26.85 -11.82
CA GLU A 436 -2.83 -26.56 -10.56
C GLU A 436 -3.23 -27.83 -9.78
N LEU A 437 -3.51 -28.95 -10.47
CA LEU A 437 -3.84 -30.20 -9.82
C LEU A 437 -2.60 -30.81 -9.15
N GLN A 438 -1.46 -30.78 -9.84
CA GLN A 438 -0.18 -31.25 -9.31
C GLN A 438 0.31 -30.39 -8.13
N LYS A 439 0.05 -29.07 -8.15
CA LYS A 439 0.33 -28.20 -7.00
C LYS A 439 -0.56 -28.55 -5.81
N GLN A 440 -1.84 -28.82 -6.04
CA GLN A 440 -2.77 -29.28 -5.01
C GLN A 440 -2.31 -30.62 -4.42
N ASP A 441 -1.90 -31.58 -5.25
CA ASP A 441 -1.41 -32.90 -4.83
C ASP A 441 -0.20 -32.82 -3.87
N MET A 442 0.67 -31.80 -4.03
CA MET A 442 1.82 -31.60 -3.13
C MET A 442 1.38 -31.25 -1.70
N ILE A 443 0.29 -30.48 -1.58
CA ILE A 443 -0.23 -30.02 -0.30
C ILE A 443 -1.21 -31.04 0.28
N ASP A 444 -1.89 -31.81 -0.55
CA ASP A 444 -2.89 -32.79 -0.12
C ASP A 444 -2.34 -33.80 0.88
N THR A 445 -3.14 -34.03 1.91
CA THR A 445 -2.83 -34.89 3.05
C THR A 445 -3.86 -36.00 3.14
N PRO A 446 -3.49 -37.21 3.59
CA PRO A 446 -4.46 -38.29 3.78
C PRO A 446 -5.57 -37.91 4.78
N GLU A 447 -6.82 -38.30 4.51
CA GLU A 447 -8.00 -37.96 5.33
C GLU A 447 -7.91 -38.33 6.82
N HIS A 448 -7.01 -39.25 7.19
CA HIS A 448 -6.82 -39.72 8.57
C HIS A 448 -5.75 -38.94 9.35
N TRP A 449 -5.07 -37.98 8.71
CA TRP A 449 -4.06 -37.16 9.37
C TRP A 449 -4.71 -36.18 10.35
N ILE A 450 -4.07 -35.98 11.49
CA ILE A 450 -4.47 -34.91 12.42
C ILE A 450 -3.83 -33.59 11.99
N PRO A 451 -4.44 -32.42 12.27
CA PRO A 451 -3.95 -31.12 11.81
C PRO A 451 -2.47 -30.81 12.09
N SER A 452 -1.93 -31.29 13.21
CA SER A 452 -0.51 -31.11 13.53
C SER A 452 0.44 -31.89 12.62
N GLN A 453 0.00 -33.05 12.09
CA GLN A 453 0.76 -33.82 11.11
C GLN A 453 0.75 -33.15 9.74
N GLU A 454 -0.39 -32.59 9.34
CA GLU A 454 -0.53 -31.79 8.12
C GLU A 454 0.39 -30.57 8.17
N LEU A 455 0.33 -29.83 9.28
CA LEU A 455 1.15 -28.67 9.55
C LEU A 455 2.65 -28.99 9.47
N GLY A 456 3.09 -30.09 10.10
CA GLY A 456 4.49 -30.52 10.04
C GLY A 456 4.95 -30.76 8.59
N LYS A 457 4.17 -31.53 7.81
CA LYS A 457 4.47 -31.76 6.38
C LYS A 457 4.52 -30.46 5.59
N TRP A 458 3.59 -29.56 5.83
CA TRP A 458 3.48 -28.27 5.14
C TRP A 458 4.67 -27.35 5.45
N LEU A 459 5.09 -27.28 6.71
CA LEU A 459 6.29 -26.53 7.11
C LEU A 459 7.57 -27.15 6.53
N ASP A 460 7.70 -28.48 6.56
CA ASP A 460 8.82 -29.19 5.95
C ASP A 460 8.88 -28.95 4.43
N LEU A 461 7.73 -28.96 3.77
CA LEU A 461 7.62 -28.65 2.34
C LEU A 461 8.03 -27.20 2.06
N ALA A 462 7.59 -26.25 2.87
CA ALA A 462 7.99 -24.85 2.75
C ALA A 462 9.50 -24.71 2.91
N ASP A 463 10.10 -25.32 3.93
CA ASP A 463 11.55 -25.28 4.16
C ASP A 463 12.32 -25.88 2.98
N HIS A 464 11.87 -27.01 2.44
CA HIS A 464 12.50 -27.65 1.29
C HIS A 464 12.44 -26.76 0.03
N LEU A 465 11.31 -26.12 -0.24
CA LEU A 465 11.16 -25.25 -1.41
C LEU A 465 11.92 -23.92 -1.26
N LEU A 466 12.08 -23.43 -0.04
CA LEU A 466 12.76 -22.18 0.25
C LEU A 466 14.28 -22.34 0.45
N SER A 467 14.77 -23.55 0.79
CA SER A 467 16.20 -23.81 0.98
C SER A 467 17.03 -23.64 -0.30
N ASP A 468 16.38 -23.75 -1.46
CA ASP A 468 17.02 -23.65 -2.76
C ASP A 468 17.07 -22.20 -3.30
N LEU A 469 16.58 -21.22 -2.52
CA LEU A 469 16.55 -19.83 -2.97
C LEU A 469 17.95 -19.19 -2.90
N PRO A 470 18.51 -18.76 -4.04
CA PRO A 470 19.83 -18.17 -4.06
C PRO A 470 19.83 -16.78 -3.40
N PRO A 471 20.78 -16.49 -2.49
CA PRO A 471 20.92 -15.16 -1.92
C PRO A 471 21.35 -14.15 -3.01
N GLN A 472 20.74 -12.95 -2.98
CA GLN A 472 21.18 -11.75 -3.71
C GLN A 472 21.02 -11.72 -5.24
N GLN A 473 19.96 -12.33 -5.80
CA GLN A 473 19.63 -12.15 -7.22
C GLN A 473 18.94 -10.81 -7.57
N THR A 474 18.28 -10.14 -6.62
CA THR A 474 17.49 -8.92 -6.90
C THR A 474 18.30 -7.83 -7.58
N LYS A 475 19.50 -7.51 -7.07
CA LYS A 475 20.36 -6.47 -7.65
C LYS A 475 20.84 -6.84 -9.06
N THR A 476 21.21 -8.09 -9.27
CA THR A 476 21.67 -8.61 -10.57
C THR A 476 20.55 -8.59 -11.60
N LEU A 477 19.34 -9.02 -11.23
CA LEU A 477 18.16 -8.99 -12.08
C LEU A 477 17.75 -7.55 -12.40
N LEU A 478 17.75 -6.66 -11.40
CA LEU A 478 17.43 -5.26 -11.61
C LEU A 478 18.44 -4.60 -12.54
N ALA A 479 19.74 -4.88 -12.38
CA ALA A 479 20.77 -4.45 -13.32
C ALA A 479 20.49 -5.00 -14.73
N THR A 480 20.18 -6.29 -14.87
CA THR A 480 19.83 -6.91 -16.16
C THR A 480 18.63 -6.24 -16.84
N ILE A 481 17.59 -5.88 -16.06
CA ILE A 481 16.43 -5.14 -16.57
C ILE A 481 16.86 -3.77 -17.09
N LEU A 482 17.65 -3.02 -16.30
CA LEU A 482 18.16 -1.70 -16.68
C LEU A 482 19.03 -1.75 -17.94
N GLU A 483 19.86 -2.78 -18.09
CA GLU A 483 20.68 -3.02 -19.27
C GLU A 483 19.85 -3.26 -20.53
N LYS A 484 18.67 -3.86 -20.38
CA LYS A 484 17.73 -4.18 -21.45
C LYS A 484 16.78 -3.01 -21.81
N LEU A 485 16.84 -1.88 -21.10
CA LEU A 485 16.12 -0.64 -21.43
C LEU A 485 16.89 0.22 -22.45
N ASP A 486 17.51 -0.43 -23.43
CA ASP A 486 18.46 0.17 -24.37
C ASP A 486 17.83 1.19 -25.34
N ARG A 487 16.50 1.20 -25.48
CA ARG A 487 15.77 2.20 -26.28
C ARG A 487 15.25 3.36 -25.43
N HIS A 488 15.46 3.36 -24.12
CA HIS A 488 14.98 4.43 -23.25
C HIS A 488 15.86 5.68 -23.36
N PRO A 489 15.30 6.91 -23.38
CA PRO A 489 16.09 8.14 -23.43
C PRO A 489 17.13 8.25 -22.32
N LEU A 490 16.78 7.79 -21.12
CA LEU A 490 17.65 7.83 -19.92
C LEU A 490 18.67 6.68 -19.82
N TYR A 491 18.78 5.82 -20.85
CA TYR A 491 19.62 4.63 -20.79
C TYR A 491 21.10 4.94 -20.51
N HIS A 492 21.70 5.86 -21.28
CA HIS A 492 23.12 6.18 -21.16
C HIS A 492 23.45 7.14 -20.01
N THR A 493 22.45 7.86 -19.49
CA THR A 493 22.62 8.84 -18.41
C THR A 493 22.37 8.20 -17.05
N LEU A 494 21.16 7.70 -16.82
CA LEU A 494 20.72 7.21 -15.50
C LEU A 494 20.87 5.69 -15.37
N PHE A 495 20.33 4.91 -16.30
CA PHE A 495 20.16 3.46 -16.10
C PHE A 495 21.49 2.71 -16.09
N ARG A 496 22.43 3.07 -16.96
CA ARG A 496 23.80 2.51 -16.92
C ARG A 496 24.53 2.84 -15.63
N GLU A 497 24.35 4.03 -15.09
CA GLU A 497 24.96 4.40 -13.80
C GLU A 497 24.38 3.56 -12.67
N GLN A 498 23.05 3.46 -12.59
CA GLN A 498 22.36 2.63 -11.61
C GLN A 498 22.78 1.14 -11.72
N ALA A 499 22.85 0.59 -12.94
CA ALA A 499 23.30 -0.79 -13.16
C ALA A 499 24.75 -1.01 -12.68
N ARG A 500 25.67 -0.07 -12.94
CA ARG A 500 27.05 -0.12 -12.41
C ARG A 500 27.09 -0.10 -10.89
N GLN A 501 26.31 0.78 -10.26
CA GLN A 501 26.21 0.89 -8.81
C GLN A 501 25.68 -0.41 -8.18
N LEU A 502 24.67 -1.04 -8.80
CA LEU A 502 24.08 -2.30 -8.34
C LEU A 502 25.06 -3.48 -8.42
N LEU A 503 25.85 -3.56 -9.50
CA LEU A 503 26.82 -4.64 -9.74
C LEU A 503 28.18 -4.43 -9.07
N GLY A 504 28.45 -3.22 -8.56
CA GLY A 504 29.74 -2.88 -7.95
C GLY A 504 30.93 -2.95 -8.92
N ALA A 505 30.67 -2.91 -10.23
CA ALA A 505 31.66 -3.08 -11.28
C ALA A 505 31.89 -1.76 -12.02
N SER A 506 33.09 -1.18 -11.87
CA SER A 506 33.55 -0.01 -12.62
C SER A 506 33.90 -0.33 -14.07
N ASP A 507 34.19 -1.60 -14.38
CA ASP A 507 34.90 -2.03 -15.59
C ASP A 507 34.01 -2.70 -16.65
N LEU A 508 32.68 -2.63 -16.50
CA LEU A 508 31.77 -3.11 -17.53
C LEU A 508 31.82 -2.14 -18.74
N SER A 509 32.40 -2.62 -19.84
CA SER A 509 32.44 -1.97 -21.14
C SER A 509 31.06 -2.00 -21.79
N TRP A 510 30.19 -1.09 -21.40
CA TRP A 510 28.95 -0.79 -22.12
C TRP A 510 29.30 0.02 -23.37
N GLY A 511 28.83 -0.40 -24.56
CA GLY A 511 29.13 0.25 -25.85
C GLY A 511 29.02 1.78 -25.77
N ILE A 512 29.95 2.50 -26.41
CA ILE A 512 30.07 3.96 -26.33
C ILE A 512 28.71 4.61 -26.70
N ASP A 513 28.32 5.69 -26.03
CA ASP A 513 27.16 6.48 -26.51
C ASP A 513 27.57 7.17 -27.81
N ILE A 514 27.19 6.57 -28.93
CA ILE A 514 27.52 7.06 -30.27
C ILE A 514 26.39 7.91 -30.84
N ARG A 515 25.26 8.08 -30.14
CA ARG A 515 24.03 8.65 -30.70
C ARG A 515 24.20 10.10 -31.14
N ASP A 516 24.87 10.91 -30.34
CA ASP A 516 25.14 12.31 -30.68
C ASP A 516 26.07 12.43 -31.91
N GLN A 517 27.08 11.56 -32.02
CA GLN A 517 27.96 11.50 -33.20
C GLN A 517 27.23 11.00 -34.44
N ILE A 518 26.42 9.94 -34.30
CA ILE A 518 25.59 9.41 -35.38
C ILE A 518 24.57 10.47 -35.85
N GLU A 519 23.96 11.24 -34.94
CA GLU A 519 23.02 12.32 -35.31
C GLU A 519 23.75 13.42 -36.08
N LEU A 520 24.89 13.87 -35.56
CA LEU A 520 25.73 14.87 -36.23
C LEU A 520 26.06 14.42 -37.66
N LEU A 521 26.54 13.19 -37.84
CA LEU A 521 26.88 12.65 -39.16
C LEU A 521 25.64 12.46 -40.05
N PHE A 522 24.51 12.04 -39.46
CA PHE A 522 23.28 11.86 -40.20
C PHE A 522 22.74 13.17 -40.78
N THR A 523 22.87 14.28 -40.05
CA THR A 523 22.45 15.61 -40.55
C THR A 523 23.23 16.08 -41.77
N LEU A 524 24.42 15.51 -42.03
CA LEU A 524 25.22 15.79 -43.22
C LEU A 524 24.73 15.01 -44.46
N ILE A 525 23.86 14.01 -44.29
CA ILE A 525 23.27 13.29 -45.41
C ILE A 525 22.16 14.16 -46.04
N PRO A 526 22.23 14.50 -47.34
CA PRO A 526 21.19 15.27 -48.00
C PRO A 526 19.83 14.57 -47.98
N GLU A 527 18.71 15.31 -48.01
CA GLU A 527 17.36 14.71 -47.97
C GLU A 527 17.07 13.71 -49.11
N GLN A 528 17.72 13.89 -50.26
CA GLN A 528 17.57 13.02 -51.44
C GLN A 528 18.93 12.51 -51.92
N PRO A 529 19.59 11.67 -51.11
CA PRO A 529 21.00 11.33 -51.33
C PRO A 529 21.19 10.56 -52.64
N TYR A 530 20.17 9.79 -53.07
CA TYR A 530 20.19 8.98 -54.30
C TYR A 530 20.38 9.81 -55.58
N ARG A 531 20.11 11.12 -55.58
CA ARG A 531 20.32 11.99 -56.74
C ARG A 531 21.78 12.42 -56.92
N LEU A 532 22.60 12.24 -55.90
CA LEU A 532 23.97 12.72 -55.81
C LEU A 532 24.98 11.57 -55.82
N SER A 533 24.62 10.47 -56.47
CA SER A 533 25.41 9.25 -56.53
C SER A 533 25.45 8.70 -57.95
N SER A 534 26.61 8.17 -58.34
CA SER A 534 26.77 7.35 -59.55
C SER A 534 26.02 6.01 -59.48
N ASP A 535 25.55 5.59 -58.30
CA ASP A 535 24.76 4.37 -58.08
C ASP A 535 23.57 4.63 -57.13
N PRO A 536 22.50 5.28 -57.64
CA PRO A 536 21.35 5.71 -56.83
C PRO A 536 20.66 4.59 -56.05
N GLN A 537 20.58 3.39 -56.63
CA GLN A 537 19.82 2.28 -56.06
C GLN A 537 20.56 1.61 -54.90
N ALA A 538 21.89 1.45 -55.00
CA ALA A 538 22.69 0.95 -53.89
C ALA A 538 22.70 1.93 -52.71
N LEU A 539 22.79 3.24 -52.99
CA LEU A 539 22.74 4.27 -51.95
C LEU A 539 21.39 4.30 -51.22
N GLN A 540 20.28 4.29 -51.97
CA GLN A 540 18.94 4.28 -51.39
C GLN A 540 18.73 3.08 -50.45
N ASN A 541 19.20 1.89 -50.85
CA ASN A 541 19.12 0.69 -50.00
C ASN A 541 19.92 0.84 -48.71
N ARG A 542 21.12 1.44 -48.74
CA ARG A 542 21.93 1.69 -47.54
C ARG A 542 21.29 2.74 -46.63
N PHE A 543 20.75 3.80 -47.21
CA PHE A 543 20.06 4.85 -46.46
C PHE A 543 18.81 4.32 -45.73
N LEU A 544 18.00 3.49 -46.40
CA LEU A 544 16.86 2.82 -45.77
C LEU A 544 17.30 1.86 -44.66
N LYS A 545 18.40 1.11 -44.86
CA LYS A 545 18.99 0.25 -43.82
C LYS A 545 19.46 1.08 -42.62
N LEU A 546 20.14 2.20 -42.84
CA LEU A 546 20.56 3.10 -41.76
C LEU A 546 19.36 3.67 -41.00
N GLN A 547 18.30 4.11 -41.68
CA GLN A 547 17.08 4.58 -41.02
C GLN A 547 16.39 3.47 -40.19
N ALA A 548 16.36 2.24 -40.71
CA ALA A 548 15.82 1.09 -39.98
C ALA A 548 16.70 0.73 -38.76
N LEU A 549 18.02 0.79 -38.92
CA LEU A 549 18.98 0.50 -37.86
C LEU A 549 18.94 1.57 -36.77
N ARG A 550 18.91 2.86 -37.11
CA ARG A 550 18.71 3.98 -36.17
C ARG A 550 17.44 3.82 -35.32
N ARG A 551 16.35 3.31 -35.90
CA ARG A 551 15.08 3.10 -35.18
C ARG A 551 15.08 1.86 -34.29
N SER A 552 15.83 0.82 -34.67
CA SER A 552 15.82 -0.46 -33.96
C SER A 552 16.98 -0.59 -32.97
N LYS A 553 18.20 -0.24 -33.37
CA LYS A 553 19.43 -0.31 -32.57
C LYS A 553 20.23 1.00 -32.72
N PRO A 554 19.88 2.06 -31.98
CA PRO A 554 20.50 3.38 -32.11
C PRO A 554 21.98 3.42 -31.70
N ASP A 555 22.49 2.39 -31.01
CA ASP A 555 23.88 2.28 -30.55
C ASP A 555 24.68 1.20 -31.29
N ALA A 556 24.18 0.68 -32.41
CA ALA A 556 24.93 -0.30 -33.19
C ALA A 556 26.11 0.37 -33.91
N ASP A 557 27.34 -0.10 -33.65
CA ASP A 557 28.55 0.36 -34.35
C ASP A 557 28.45 0.22 -35.88
N GLU A 558 27.67 -0.75 -36.37
CA GLU A 558 27.33 -0.94 -37.79
C GLU A 558 26.73 0.33 -38.45
N GLN A 559 26.23 1.29 -37.66
CA GLN A 559 25.79 2.58 -38.17
C GLN A 559 26.93 3.42 -38.71
N PHE A 560 28.11 3.39 -38.11
CA PHE A 560 29.29 4.08 -38.66
C PHE A 560 29.68 3.50 -40.01
N ASP A 561 29.68 2.17 -40.15
CA ASP A 561 29.95 1.50 -41.43
C ASP A 561 28.93 1.90 -42.51
N LEU A 562 27.65 1.98 -42.15
CA LEU A 562 26.59 2.38 -43.06
C LEU A 562 26.71 3.87 -43.46
N ILE A 563 27.03 4.75 -42.52
CA ILE A 563 27.27 6.18 -42.78
C ILE A 563 28.49 6.36 -43.69
N ALA A 564 29.60 5.68 -43.39
CA ALA A 564 30.80 5.70 -44.22
C ALA A 564 30.51 5.20 -45.64
N ALA A 565 29.76 4.11 -45.77
CA ALA A 565 29.36 3.57 -47.07
C ALA A 565 28.38 4.48 -47.85
N ILE A 566 27.60 5.33 -47.16
CA ILE A 566 26.76 6.35 -47.77
C ILE A 566 27.63 7.52 -48.25
N PHE A 567 28.51 8.05 -47.40
CA PHE A 567 29.40 9.16 -47.74
C PHE A 567 30.32 8.82 -48.92
N LEU A 568 30.94 7.64 -48.93
CA LEU A 568 31.74 7.14 -50.07
C LEU A 568 30.98 7.05 -51.40
N ARG A 569 29.64 7.08 -51.35
CA ARG A 569 28.77 6.96 -52.52
C ARG A 569 28.06 8.26 -52.87
N LEU A 570 28.26 9.33 -52.11
CA LEU A 570 27.83 10.69 -52.46
C LEU A 570 28.85 11.35 -53.41
N ASP A 571 29.35 10.60 -54.39
CA ASP A 571 30.47 10.99 -55.27
C ASP A 571 30.15 12.10 -56.27
N GLN A 572 28.88 12.52 -56.35
CA GLN A 572 28.43 13.63 -57.20
C GLN A 572 28.04 14.88 -56.39
N THR A 573 28.33 14.91 -55.08
CA THR A 573 28.12 16.11 -54.27
C THR A 573 29.29 17.08 -54.42
N ASP A 574 29.01 18.39 -54.42
CA ASP A 574 30.04 19.42 -54.59
C ASP A 574 31.05 19.44 -53.42
N ASP A 575 30.60 19.02 -52.22
CA ASP A 575 31.38 18.97 -50.97
C ASP A 575 31.97 17.57 -50.68
N TYR A 576 32.21 16.74 -51.71
CA TYR A 576 32.62 15.35 -51.53
C TYR A 576 33.94 15.21 -50.75
N ALA A 577 34.90 16.11 -50.99
CA ALA A 577 36.19 16.09 -50.29
C ALA A 577 36.03 16.34 -48.78
N ASP A 578 35.20 17.32 -48.41
CA ASP A 578 34.93 17.68 -47.01
C ASP A 578 34.19 16.56 -46.25
N LEU A 579 33.32 15.81 -46.94
CA LEU A 579 32.64 14.64 -46.37
C LEU A 579 33.62 13.48 -46.11
N LEU A 580 34.64 13.31 -46.95
CA LEU A 580 35.67 12.27 -46.76
C LEU A 580 36.64 12.60 -45.63
N GLU A 581 37.04 13.87 -45.45
CA GLU A 581 37.90 14.26 -44.32
C GLU A 581 37.21 14.00 -42.96
N ARG A 582 35.89 14.10 -42.91
CA ARG A 582 35.10 13.79 -41.70
C ARG A 582 34.96 12.29 -41.41
N LEU A 583 35.37 11.41 -42.32
CA LEU A 583 35.46 9.96 -42.09
C LEU A 583 36.79 9.54 -41.46
N GLU A 584 37.87 10.32 -41.58
CA GLU A 584 39.18 9.96 -41.01
C GLU A 584 39.24 9.79 -39.48
N PRO A 585 38.42 10.48 -38.66
CA PRO A 585 38.41 10.30 -37.21
C PRO A 585 37.37 9.29 -36.68
N LEU A 586 36.59 8.64 -37.55
CA LEU A 586 35.64 7.57 -37.21
C LEU A 586 36.31 6.20 -37.28
#